data_AF-A0A834TJD9-F1
#
_entry.id   AF-A0A834TJD9-F1
#
_cell.length_a   1.000
_cell.length_b   1.000
_cell.length_c   1.000
_cell.angle_alpha   90.00
_cell.angle_beta   90.00
_cell.angle_gamma   90.00
#
_symmetry.space_group_name_H-M   'P 1'
#
loop_
_entity.id
_entity.type
_entity.pdbx_description
1 polymer ?
#
loop_
_entity_poly.entity_id
_entity_poly.type
_entity_poly.pdbx_seq_one_letter_code
_entity_poly.pdbx_strand_id
1 'polypeptide(L)'
;MTRSKWRGGWGFKDFHCQNIALLAKQAWRLAHSGDQLWAQIMKSIYFPRCSYWDAKKGRNSSWPWISILEGRDFIRKHCAWSVGNGRSIKVINENWIPGERRIWHVEGGDREMKVCDLLVEGELKWDEQNIATCLPKEVGRKVLALPLNAYTGEDSIVWPFTKDGTYSVSTGYHLLAEEDSGNAMVPSSSNSPDDGLWKVIWGAKVQPKIRAFIWKVCKNALPTKVNLCKRRMTIEDECPLCCREKETIEHLFLNCDWVRAVWFGSPFQWALEGDFSGSFTSWLEERIKLLNNLPKCLQDAIPSLFCLLWSIWRGRNAKVFEGENPDPTLALCRAKNDCKRYIEAVVDDKTDRIPQGVENSRVVKWKPPSKDVLKLNVDAATDIERSKGAIAVVVRDDLGDLLTGLAKRIACLSALQAESLALKEALTFAKALDIRRIIIESDCQQVVSSFNTHSYPWQCASIFKECQALLNGFDHVEVRWINRSANRVADCVAKLSLSHMLPLSWVWSPHVKIRSSLLADKLFCDAFVLGGVQALFCLFLLLPCGYSPFCARLFASRFGI
;
A
#
# COMPACT_ATOMS: atom_id res chain seq x y z
N MET A 1 18.09 -13.61 -14.11
CA MET A 1 16.82 -13.59 -14.87
C MET A 1 15.59 -13.56 -13.97
N THR A 2 15.65 -14.21 -12.80
CA THR A 2 14.53 -14.40 -11.86
C THR A 2 14.15 -13.18 -10.99
N ARG A 3 14.97 -12.12 -10.99
CA ARG A 3 14.61 -10.85 -10.36
C ARG A 3 13.37 -10.24 -11.05
N SER A 4 12.60 -9.46 -10.28
CA SER A 4 11.49 -8.69 -10.84
C SER A 4 11.98 -7.70 -11.90
N LYS A 5 11.11 -7.32 -12.84
CA LYS A 5 11.41 -6.30 -13.85
C LYS A 5 11.89 -5.00 -13.22
N TRP A 6 11.21 -4.57 -12.16
CA TRP A 6 11.53 -3.34 -11.41
C TRP A 6 12.91 -3.35 -10.74
N ARG A 7 13.46 -4.54 -10.43
CA ARG A 7 14.83 -4.73 -9.89
C ARG A 7 15.82 -5.22 -10.97
N GLY A 8 15.54 -4.92 -12.24
CA GLY A 8 16.43 -5.22 -13.36
C GLY A 8 16.53 -6.69 -13.78
N GLY A 9 15.54 -7.52 -13.42
CA GLY A 9 15.39 -8.87 -13.97
C GLY A 9 14.36 -8.94 -15.10
N TRP A 10 14.05 -10.16 -15.55
CA TRP A 10 13.07 -10.40 -16.61
C TRP A 10 11.66 -10.64 -16.08
N GLY A 11 11.51 -10.81 -14.76
CA GLY A 11 10.25 -11.19 -14.13
C GLY A 11 9.90 -12.67 -14.29
N PHE A 12 10.86 -13.51 -14.71
CA PHE A 12 10.70 -14.95 -14.56
C PHE A 12 10.68 -15.30 -13.08
N LYS A 13 9.89 -16.30 -12.71
CA LYS A 13 9.88 -16.76 -11.34
C LYS A 13 11.04 -17.72 -11.10
N ASP A 14 11.67 -17.60 -9.94
CA ASP A 14 12.59 -18.63 -9.48
C ASP A 14 11.81 -19.91 -9.16
N PHE A 15 12.21 -21.04 -9.74
CA PHE A 15 11.48 -22.30 -9.60
C PHE A 15 11.54 -22.85 -8.18
N HIS A 16 12.66 -22.68 -7.48
CA HIS A 16 12.82 -23.17 -6.11
C HIS A 16 11.93 -22.37 -5.15
N CYS A 17 12.02 -21.04 -5.20
CA CYS A 17 11.12 -20.14 -4.44
C CYS A 17 9.64 -20.43 -4.75
N GLN A 18 9.30 -20.58 -6.03
CA GLN A 18 7.92 -20.82 -6.45
C GLN A 18 7.40 -22.19 -5.98
N ASN A 19 8.27 -23.22 -5.94
CA ASN A 19 7.91 -24.52 -5.43
C ASN A 19 7.64 -24.48 -3.92
N ILE A 20 8.53 -23.89 -3.12
CA ILE A 20 8.32 -23.75 -1.67
C ILE A 20 7.04 -22.94 -1.39
N ALA A 21 6.78 -21.86 -2.14
CA ALA A 21 5.54 -21.09 -1.98
C ALA A 21 4.27 -21.91 -2.29
N LEU A 22 4.31 -22.83 -3.25
CA LEU A 22 3.20 -23.73 -3.53
C LEU A 22 3.04 -24.80 -2.44
N LEU A 23 4.14 -25.35 -1.94
CA LEU A 23 4.14 -26.31 -0.82
C LEU A 23 3.57 -25.66 0.45
N ALA A 24 3.98 -24.42 0.74
CA ALA A 24 3.43 -23.63 1.82
C ALA A 24 1.91 -23.40 1.67
N LYS A 25 1.38 -23.26 0.45
CA LYS A 25 -0.09 -23.19 0.28
C LYS A 25 -0.77 -24.49 0.72
N GLN A 26 -0.18 -25.64 0.46
CA GLN A 26 -0.73 -26.93 0.92
C GLN A 26 -0.57 -27.12 2.43
N ALA A 27 0.58 -26.75 2.98
CA ALA A 27 0.82 -26.75 4.42
C ALA A 27 -0.17 -25.84 5.17
N TRP A 28 -0.46 -24.65 4.62
CA TRP A 28 -1.47 -23.73 5.15
C TRP A 28 -2.86 -24.35 5.17
N ARG A 29 -3.25 -25.03 4.09
CA ARG A 29 -4.54 -25.73 4.02
C ARG A 29 -4.60 -26.88 5.02
N LEU A 30 -3.53 -27.65 5.18
CA LEU A 30 -3.48 -28.75 6.16
C LEU A 30 -3.63 -28.24 7.59
N ALA A 31 -3.08 -27.06 7.90
CA ALA A 31 -3.22 -26.43 9.20
C ALA A 31 -4.64 -25.92 9.52
N HIS A 32 -5.42 -25.53 8.51
CA HIS A 32 -6.72 -24.88 8.69
C HIS A 32 -7.94 -25.73 8.25
N SER A 33 -7.73 -26.83 7.53
CA SER A 33 -8.80 -27.66 6.96
C SER A 33 -8.66 -29.12 7.40
N GLY A 34 -8.69 -29.35 8.73
CA GLY A 34 -8.57 -30.69 9.32
C GLY A 34 -9.77 -31.62 9.06
N ASP A 35 -10.86 -31.08 8.53
CA ASP A 35 -12.10 -31.76 8.16
C ASP A 35 -12.06 -32.40 6.76
N GLN A 36 -11.17 -31.94 5.88
CA GLN A 36 -11.04 -32.49 4.53
C GLN A 36 -10.44 -33.90 4.58
N LEU A 37 -10.98 -34.82 3.76
CA LEU A 37 -10.57 -36.24 3.74
C LEU A 37 -9.05 -36.43 3.60
N TRP A 38 -8.42 -35.69 2.70
CA TRP A 38 -6.96 -35.78 2.50
C TRP A 38 -6.19 -35.32 3.75
N ALA A 39 -6.67 -34.31 4.48
CA ALA A 39 -6.05 -33.84 5.72
C ALA A 39 -6.20 -34.88 6.84
N GLN A 40 -7.35 -35.54 6.93
CA GLN A 40 -7.59 -36.65 7.87
C GLN A 40 -6.68 -37.85 7.59
N ILE A 41 -6.50 -38.21 6.32
CA ILE A 41 -5.55 -39.25 5.89
C ILE A 41 -4.11 -38.86 6.26
N MET A 42 -3.71 -37.61 5.99
CA MET A 42 -2.37 -37.14 6.36
C MET A 42 -2.16 -37.20 7.88
N LYS A 43 -3.17 -36.84 8.67
CA LYS A 43 -3.12 -36.94 10.13
C LYS A 43 -2.98 -38.39 10.60
N SER A 44 -3.77 -39.32 10.07
CA SER A 44 -3.74 -40.72 10.52
C SER A 44 -2.40 -41.40 10.20
N ILE A 45 -1.75 -41.04 9.09
CA ILE A 45 -0.48 -41.61 8.67
C ILE A 45 0.72 -40.94 9.37
N TYR A 46 0.78 -39.61 9.39
CA TYR A 46 2.02 -38.89 9.74
C TYR A 46 2.03 -38.26 11.13
N PHE A 47 0.88 -37.90 11.69
CA PHE A 47 0.79 -37.26 13.00
C PHE A 47 -0.47 -37.69 13.78
N PRO A 48 -0.67 -39.00 14.02
CA PRO A 48 -1.90 -39.50 14.64
C PRO A 48 -2.06 -39.09 16.11
N ARG A 49 -0.96 -38.79 16.79
CA ARG A 49 -0.91 -38.52 18.25
C ARG A 49 -0.42 -37.12 18.62
N CYS A 50 -0.21 -36.24 17.64
CA CYS A 50 0.28 -34.88 17.90
C CYS A 50 -0.39 -33.85 16.99
N SER A 51 -0.13 -32.57 17.26
CA SER A 51 -0.56 -31.50 16.38
C SER A 51 0.23 -31.50 15.07
N TYR A 52 -0.33 -30.91 14.02
CA TYR A 52 0.37 -30.72 12.75
C TYR A 52 1.70 -29.94 12.92
N TRP A 53 1.72 -28.97 13.84
CA TRP A 53 2.88 -28.13 14.12
C TRP A 53 4.00 -28.86 14.85
N ASP A 54 3.66 -29.91 15.62
CA ASP A 54 4.63 -30.73 16.36
C ASP A 54 5.10 -31.96 15.58
N ALA A 55 4.45 -32.25 14.46
CA ALA A 55 4.77 -33.40 13.63
C ALA A 55 6.22 -33.34 13.13
N LYS A 56 6.95 -34.45 13.14
CA LYS A 56 8.35 -34.51 12.72
C LYS A 56 8.51 -35.42 11.50
N LYS A 57 9.65 -35.29 10.83
CA LYS A 57 10.08 -36.24 9.81
C LYS A 57 10.36 -37.59 10.50
N GLY A 58 9.52 -38.58 10.23
CA GLY A 58 9.75 -39.97 10.64
C GLY A 58 10.83 -40.63 9.77
N ARG A 59 11.36 -41.78 10.23
CA ARG A 59 12.45 -42.50 9.56
C ARG A 59 12.12 -42.89 8.11
N ASN A 60 10.89 -43.32 7.84
CA ASN A 60 10.41 -43.70 6.50
C ASN A 60 9.34 -42.72 5.97
N SER A 61 9.64 -41.42 6.03
CA SER A 61 8.70 -40.39 5.55
C SER A 61 8.60 -40.40 4.03
N SER A 62 7.37 -40.29 3.51
CA SER A 62 7.15 -40.13 2.08
C SER A 62 7.66 -38.77 1.58
N TRP A 63 8.02 -38.70 0.30
CA TRP A 63 8.40 -37.43 -0.35
C TRP A 63 7.34 -36.33 -0.19
N PRO A 64 6.04 -36.58 -0.44
CA PRO A 64 5.01 -35.57 -0.22
C PRO A 64 4.97 -35.01 1.21
N TRP A 65 5.15 -35.87 2.23
CA TRP A 65 5.18 -35.41 3.62
C TRP A 65 6.39 -34.52 3.90
N ILE A 66 7.57 -34.92 3.42
CA ILE A 66 8.79 -34.12 3.56
C ILE A 66 8.61 -32.73 2.92
N SER A 67 8.02 -32.67 1.72
CA SER A 67 7.75 -31.40 1.03
C SER A 67 6.70 -30.53 1.76
N ILE A 68 5.69 -31.14 2.37
CA ILE A 68 4.71 -30.40 3.21
C ILE A 68 5.39 -29.84 4.47
N LEU A 69 6.32 -30.59 5.08
CA LEU A 69 7.09 -30.10 6.23
C LEU A 69 7.96 -28.89 5.86
N GLU A 70 8.58 -28.89 4.68
CA GLU A 70 9.34 -27.74 4.17
C GLU A 70 8.44 -26.49 4.02
N GLY A 71 7.26 -26.65 3.40
CA GLY A 71 6.27 -25.57 3.31
C GLY A 71 5.76 -25.09 4.67
N ARG A 72 5.59 -26.01 5.64
CA ARG A 72 5.18 -25.69 7.01
C ARG A 72 6.23 -24.88 7.75
N ASP A 73 7.49 -25.29 7.67
CA ASP A 73 8.58 -24.64 8.38
C ASP A 73 8.79 -23.21 7.84
N PHE A 74 8.58 -23.01 6.52
CA PHE A 74 8.47 -21.67 5.93
C PHE A 74 7.33 -20.85 6.54
N ILE A 75 6.11 -21.40 6.64
CA ILE A 75 4.99 -20.67 7.27
C ILE A 75 5.33 -20.32 8.71
N ARG A 76 5.81 -21.29 9.51
CA ARG A 76 6.12 -21.11 10.92
C ARG A 76 7.14 -20.00 11.17
N LYS A 77 8.10 -19.84 10.26
CA LYS A 77 9.10 -18.77 10.31
C LYS A 77 8.50 -17.38 10.11
N HIS A 78 7.41 -17.27 9.35
CA HIS A 78 6.90 -16.00 8.83
C HIS A 78 5.45 -15.66 9.21
N CYS A 79 4.73 -16.58 9.84
CA CYS A 79 3.39 -16.34 10.31
C CYS A 79 3.39 -15.47 11.56
N ALA A 80 2.23 -14.91 11.86
CA ALA A 80 1.94 -14.27 13.13
C ALA A 80 0.76 -15.00 13.81
N TRP A 81 0.58 -14.78 15.09
CA TRP A 81 -0.55 -15.28 15.86
C TRP A 81 -1.60 -14.17 16.04
N SER A 82 -2.86 -14.55 15.88
CA SER A 82 -4.01 -13.82 16.41
C SER A 82 -4.41 -14.49 17.73
N VAL A 83 -4.29 -13.72 18.82
CA VAL A 83 -4.49 -14.21 20.18
C VAL A 83 -5.97 -14.39 20.47
N GLY A 84 -6.37 -15.60 20.85
CA GLY A 84 -7.66 -15.90 21.45
C GLY A 84 -7.47 -16.13 22.95
N ASN A 85 -7.58 -17.38 23.39
CA ASN A 85 -7.36 -17.76 24.80
C ASN A 85 -5.88 -17.76 25.25
N GLY A 86 -4.92 -17.62 24.33
CA GLY A 86 -3.48 -17.53 24.62
C GLY A 86 -2.82 -18.83 25.11
N ARG A 87 -3.54 -19.97 25.15
CA ARG A 87 -3.03 -21.24 25.71
C ARG A 87 -2.04 -21.94 24.80
N SER A 88 -2.07 -21.63 23.50
CA SER A 88 -1.22 -22.26 22.48
C SER A 88 0.01 -21.42 22.14
N ILE A 89 0.10 -20.20 22.68
CA ILE A 89 1.12 -19.22 22.31
C ILE A 89 2.05 -19.01 23.51
N LYS A 90 3.34 -19.25 23.30
CA LYS A 90 4.38 -18.86 24.27
C LYS A 90 4.63 -17.37 24.15
N VAL A 91 4.85 -16.69 25.28
CA VAL A 91 5.17 -15.25 25.28
C VAL A 91 6.47 -14.99 24.52
N ILE A 92 7.47 -15.86 24.73
CA ILE A 92 8.81 -15.76 24.15
C ILE A 92 8.89 -16.58 22.85
N ASN A 93 9.70 -16.12 21.89
CA ASN A 93 10.03 -16.80 20.62
C ASN A 93 8.89 -17.00 19.61
N GLU A 94 7.64 -16.67 19.96
CA GLU A 94 6.51 -16.66 19.03
C GLU A 94 6.23 -15.24 18.51
N ASN A 95 5.69 -15.14 17.29
CA ASN A 95 5.36 -13.87 16.65
C ASN A 95 3.87 -13.55 16.86
N TRP A 96 3.50 -12.97 17.99
CA TRP A 96 2.11 -12.66 18.32
C TRP A 96 1.84 -11.16 18.50
N ILE A 97 2.87 -10.33 18.35
CA ILE A 97 2.79 -8.86 18.39
C ILE A 97 3.20 -8.30 17.02
N PRO A 98 2.30 -7.67 16.25
CA PRO A 98 2.63 -7.10 14.96
C PRO A 98 3.77 -6.08 15.04
N GLY A 99 4.75 -6.23 14.14
CA GLY A 99 5.90 -5.32 14.06
C GLY A 99 7.02 -5.61 15.06
N GLU A 100 6.84 -6.56 15.98
CA GLU A 100 7.89 -7.02 16.89
C GLU A 100 8.40 -8.39 16.44
N ARG A 101 9.71 -8.54 16.15
CA ARG A 101 10.22 -9.75 15.50
C ARG A 101 10.15 -11.00 16.37
N ARG A 102 10.20 -10.82 17.70
CA ARG A 102 9.99 -11.80 18.79
C ARG A 102 10.30 -11.12 20.13
N ILE A 103 9.56 -11.45 21.18
CA ILE A 103 9.99 -11.15 22.55
C ILE A 103 11.11 -12.14 22.90
N TRP A 104 12.24 -11.61 23.36
CA TRP A 104 13.41 -12.41 23.75
C TRP A 104 13.58 -12.53 25.26
N HIS A 105 12.89 -11.70 26.04
CA HIS A 105 13.03 -11.61 27.48
C HIS A 105 11.71 -11.23 28.14
N VAL A 106 11.38 -11.91 29.24
CA VAL A 106 10.31 -11.58 30.18
C VAL A 106 10.97 -11.32 31.53
N GLU A 107 10.63 -10.21 32.18
CA GLU A 107 11.14 -9.90 33.52
C GLU A 107 10.58 -10.93 34.52
N GLY A 108 11.44 -11.67 35.21
CA GLY A 108 11.03 -12.74 36.14
C GLY A 108 11.30 -14.18 35.68
N GLY A 109 11.77 -14.40 34.44
CA GLY A 109 12.55 -15.60 34.11
C GLY A 109 11.81 -16.89 33.72
N ASP A 110 10.48 -16.93 33.63
CA ASP A 110 9.80 -18.11 33.09
C ASP A 110 9.84 -18.15 31.56
N ARG A 111 10.64 -19.05 31.01
CA ARG A 111 10.78 -19.26 29.56
C ARG A 111 9.60 -19.98 28.93
N GLU A 112 8.73 -20.57 29.74
CA GLU A 112 7.56 -21.33 29.31
C GLU A 112 6.24 -20.58 29.53
N MET A 113 6.30 -19.31 29.98
CA MET A 113 5.15 -18.43 30.14
C MET A 113 4.32 -18.37 28.85
N LYS A 114 3.01 -18.50 29.00
CA LYS A 114 2.04 -18.46 27.91
C LYS A 114 1.30 -17.14 27.86
N VAL A 115 0.75 -16.80 26.70
CA VAL A 115 -0.01 -15.55 26.55
C VAL A 115 -1.28 -15.56 27.40
N CYS A 116 -1.83 -16.74 27.72
CA CYS A 116 -2.94 -16.87 28.66
C CYS A 116 -2.61 -16.34 30.07
N ASP A 117 -1.35 -16.38 30.48
CA ASP A 117 -0.92 -15.91 31.80
C ASP A 117 -0.94 -14.37 31.89
N LEU A 118 -0.99 -13.67 30.74
CA LEU A 118 -1.14 -12.22 30.64
C LEU A 118 -2.60 -11.76 30.56
N LEU A 119 -3.56 -12.70 30.61
CA LEU A 119 -4.99 -12.43 30.60
C LEU A 119 -5.54 -12.50 32.04
N VAL A 120 -6.62 -11.78 32.28
CA VAL A 120 -7.39 -11.88 33.52
C VAL A 120 -8.04 -13.27 33.59
N GLU A 121 -7.92 -13.94 34.73
CA GLU A 121 -8.45 -15.31 34.90
C GLU A 121 -9.96 -15.35 34.64
N GLY A 122 -10.39 -16.21 33.71
CA GLY A 122 -11.80 -16.38 33.34
C GLY A 122 -12.37 -15.31 32.40
N GLU A 123 -11.61 -14.26 32.08
CA GLU A 123 -12.04 -13.18 31.19
C GLU A 123 -11.15 -13.08 29.94
N LEU A 124 -11.74 -12.77 28.78
CA LEU A 124 -10.98 -12.49 27.58
C LEU A 124 -10.54 -11.01 27.55
N LYS A 125 -9.70 -10.65 28.53
CA LYS A 125 -9.22 -9.29 28.74
C LYS A 125 -7.77 -9.32 29.22
N TRP A 126 -6.96 -8.39 28.75
CA TRP A 126 -5.58 -8.22 29.19
C TRP A 126 -5.50 -7.80 30.66
N ASP A 127 -4.58 -8.41 31.40
CA ASP A 127 -4.23 -8.00 32.76
C ASP A 127 -3.16 -6.90 32.70
N GLU A 128 -3.59 -5.64 32.85
CA GLU A 128 -2.71 -4.47 32.81
C GLU A 128 -1.61 -4.51 33.87
N GLN A 129 -1.90 -5.04 35.07
CA GLN A 129 -0.95 -5.08 36.18
C GLN A 129 0.09 -6.17 35.96
N ASN A 130 -0.34 -7.34 35.50
CA ASN A 130 0.58 -8.43 35.21
C ASN A 130 1.49 -8.09 34.02
N ILE A 131 0.92 -7.53 32.94
CA ILE A 131 1.69 -7.07 31.77
C ILE A 131 2.73 -6.03 32.17
N ALA A 132 2.39 -5.07 33.03
CA ALA A 132 3.33 -4.04 33.48
C ALA A 132 4.49 -4.60 34.32
N THR A 133 4.31 -5.77 34.92
CA THR A 133 5.29 -6.45 35.76
C THR A 133 6.20 -7.38 34.96
N CYS A 134 5.63 -8.07 33.96
CA CYS A 134 6.34 -9.09 33.19
C CYS A 134 7.02 -8.56 31.92
N LEU A 135 6.50 -7.48 31.33
CA LEU A 135 6.93 -6.99 30.03
C LEU A 135 7.49 -5.56 30.10
N PRO A 136 8.53 -5.24 29.28
CA PRO A 136 9.00 -3.87 29.14
C PRO A 136 7.86 -2.93 28.76
N LYS A 137 7.86 -1.72 29.33
CA LYS A 137 6.78 -0.72 29.17
C LYS A 137 6.34 -0.50 27.72
N GLU A 138 7.29 -0.46 26.78
CA GLU A 138 6.98 -0.26 25.36
C GLU A 138 6.32 -1.47 24.70
N VAL A 139 6.69 -2.69 25.09
CA VAL A 139 6.06 -3.93 24.62
C VAL A 139 4.69 -4.08 25.26
N GLY A 140 4.57 -3.84 26.58
CA GLY A 140 3.32 -3.91 27.32
C GLY A 140 2.24 -3.00 26.72
N ARG A 141 2.60 -1.77 26.32
CA ARG A 141 1.67 -0.88 25.60
C ARG A 141 1.13 -1.49 24.31
N LYS A 142 1.97 -2.17 23.53
CA LYS A 142 1.54 -2.82 22.29
C LYS A 142 0.61 -3.99 22.58
N VAL A 143 0.91 -4.79 23.62
CA VAL A 143 0.06 -5.91 24.05
C VAL A 143 -1.32 -5.44 24.45
N LEU A 144 -1.42 -4.38 25.27
CA LEU A 144 -2.70 -3.80 25.68
C LEU A 144 -3.51 -3.25 24.50
N ALA A 145 -2.86 -2.88 23.41
CA ALA A 145 -3.50 -2.44 22.19
C ALA A 145 -3.94 -3.61 21.27
N LEU A 146 -3.56 -4.86 21.55
CA LEU A 146 -3.94 -5.99 20.71
C LEU A 146 -5.40 -6.38 20.89
N PRO A 147 -6.17 -6.50 19.80
CA PRO A 147 -7.54 -6.99 19.91
C PRO A 147 -7.52 -8.51 20.07
N LEU A 148 -8.21 -9.00 21.11
CA LEU A 148 -8.37 -10.43 21.38
C LEU A 148 -9.45 -11.03 20.48
N ASN A 149 -9.29 -12.29 20.07
CA ASN A 149 -10.25 -12.99 19.23
C ASN A 149 -11.43 -13.53 20.06
N ALA A 150 -12.33 -12.61 20.45
CA ALA A 150 -13.53 -12.92 21.22
C ALA A 150 -14.55 -13.80 20.50
N TYR A 151 -14.45 -13.91 19.18
CA TYR A 151 -15.42 -14.64 18.39
C TYR A 151 -15.20 -16.15 18.42
N THR A 152 -13.98 -16.63 18.13
CA THR A 152 -13.69 -18.07 18.22
C THR A 152 -13.23 -18.47 19.61
N GLY A 153 -12.70 -17.52 20.40
CA GLY A 153 -12.09 -17.81 21.70
C GLY A 153 -10.79 -18.63 21.61
N GLU A 154 -10.31 -18.92 20.41
CA GLU A 154 -9.15 -19.78 20.14
C GLU A 154 -8.04 -19.03 19.43
N ASP A 155 -6.80 -19.42 19.76
CA ASP A 155 -5.59 -18.93 19.09
C ASP A 155 -5.56 -19.40 17.63
N SER A 156 -5.18 -18.50 16.73
CA SER A 156 -5.09 -18.82 15.30
C SER A 156 -3.86 -18.22 14.65
N ILE A 157 -3.37 -18.88 13.61
CA ILE A 157 -2.22 -18.42 12.85
C ILE A 157 -2.72 -17.57 11.68
N VAL A 158 -2.07 -16.43 11.47
CA VAL A 158 -2.35 -15.49 10.39
C VAL A 158 -1.11 -15.27 9.54
N TRP A 159 -1.32 -15.07 8.25
CA TRP A 159 -0.29 -14.68 7.31
C TRP A 159 -0.22 -13.15 7.22
N PRO A 160 0.78 -12.50 7.82
CA PRO A 160 0.75 -11.05 8.03
C PRO A 160 0.91 -10.23 6.73
N PHE A 161 1.26 -10.88 5.61
CA PHE A 161 1.52 -10.23 4.32
C PHE A 161 0.28 -10.12 3.42
N THR A 162 -0.87 -10.62 3.86
CA THR A 162 -2.15 -10.43 3.18
C THR A 162 -3.12 -9.69 4.09
N LYS A 163 -4.10 -9.01 3.48
CA LYS A 163 -5.08 -8.22 4.25
C LYS A 163 -5.96 -9.11 5.12
N ASP A 164 -6.46 -10.20 4.56
CA ASP A 164 -7.37 -11.16 5.21
C ASP A 164 -6.65 -12.15 6.15
N GLY A 165 -5.31 -12.11 6.20
CA GLY A 165 -4.52 -13.06 6.99
C GLY A 165 -4.40 -14.45 6.38
N THR A 166 -4.92 -14.68 5.17
CA THR A 166 -4.81 -15.97 4.49
C THR A 166 -3.54 -16.05 3.67
N TYR A 167 -2.80 -17.15 3.77
CA TYR A 167 -1.61 -17.36 2.93
C TYR A 167 -1.91 -17.29 1.43
N SER A 168 -1.11 -16.51 0.70
CA SER A 168 -1.08 -16.50 -0.76
C SER A 168 0.29 -16.91 -1.31
N VAL A 169 0.29 -17.72 -2.38
CA VAL A 169 1.51 -18.17 -3.08
C VAL A 169 2.31 -16.96 -3.59
N SER A 170 1.63 -15.89 -4.02
CA SER A 170 2.29 -14.68 -4.50
C SER A 170 3.11 -14.01 -3.41
N THR A 171 2.50 -13.79 -2.24
CA THR A 171 3.19 -13.16 -1.10
C THR A 171 4.29 -14.04 -0.54
N GLY A 172 4.09 -15.36 -0.49
CA GLY A 172 5.13 -16.29 -0.06
C GLY A 172 6.32 -16.34 -1.03
N TYR A 173 6.05 -16.35 -2.34
CA TYR A 173 7.10 -16.28 -3.37
C TYR A 173 7.93 -15.01 -3.25
N HIS A 174 7.27 -13.85 -3.10
CA HIS A 174 7.98 -12.57 -2.97
C HIS A 174 8.89 -12.55 -1.76
N LEU A 175 8.43 -13.10 -0.62
CA LEU A 175 9.23 -13.20 0.59
C LEU A 175 10.47 -14.09 0.40
N LEU A 176 10.29 -15.29 -0.16
CA LEU A 176 11.40 -16.22 -0.47
C LEU A 176 12.41 -15.59 -1.43
N ALA A 177 11.94 -14.98 -2.51
CA ALA A 177 12.80 -14.35 -3.50
C ALA A 177 13.60 -13.16 -2.93
N GLU A 178 13.06 -12.49 -1.90
CA GLU A 178 13.77 -11.43 -1.17
C GLU A 178 14.84 -12.00 -0.24
N GLU A 179 14.55 -13.07 0.49
CA GLU A 179 15.52 -13.76 1.35
C GLU A 179 16.71 -14.32 0.54
N ASP A 180 16.43 -14.99 -0.58
CA ASP A 180 17.46 -15.56 -1.48
C ASP A 180 18.32 -14.48 -2.16
N SER A 181 17.78 -13.28 -2.32
CA SER A 181 18.51 -12.15 -2.93
C SER A 181 19.47 -11.45 -1.96
N GLY A 182 19.53 -11.86 -0.69
CA GLY A 182 20.43 -11.29 0.33
C GLY A 182 20.01 -9.94 0.89
N ASN A 183 18.82 -9.44 0.53
CA ASN A 183 18.27 -8.19 1.08
C ASN A 183 17.26 -8.53 2.18
N ALA A 184 17.75 -8.66 3.42
CA ALA A 184 16.89 -8.70 4.59
C ALA A 184 16.00 -7.43 4.65
N MET A 185 14.73 -7.63 5.01
CA MET A 185 13.70 -6.61 5.34
C MET A 185 14.22 -5.16 5.46
N VAL A 186 13.91 -4.33 4.46
CA VAL A 186 13.74 -2.90 4.69
C VAL A 186 12.23 -2.62 4.54
N PRO A 187 11.57 -2.03 5.54
CA PRO A 187 10.19 -1.58 5.39
C PRO A 187 10.11 -0.57 4.23
N SER A 188 8.98 -0.58 3.54
CA SER A 188 8.67 0.22 2.35
C SER A 188 8.98 1.73 2.48
N SER A 189 10.25 2.13 2.34
CA SER A 189 10.65 3.54 2.14
C SER A 189 12.16 3.71 1.88
N SER A 190 12.78 2.93 1.01
CA SER A 190 14.10 3.27 0.49
C SER A 190 14.18 3.00 -1.00
N ASN A 191 14.21 4.09 -1.78
CA ASN A 191 14.59 4.05 -3.18
C ASN A 191 16.06 3.61 -3.24
N SER A 192 16.32 2.35 -3.59
CA SER A 192 17.62 1.98 -4.13
C SER A 192 17.89 2.86 -5.37
N PRO A 193 19.12 3.36 -5.59
CA PRO A 193 19.43 4.22 -6.72
C PRO A 193 19.17 3.57 -8.09
N ASP A 194 19.14 2.23 -8.16
CA ASP A 194 19.01 1.43 -9.39
C ASP A 194 17.54 1.16 -9.79
N ASP A 195 16.56 1.32 -8.90
CA ASP A 195 15.14 0.97 -9.18
C ASP A 195 14.48 1.94 -10.19
N GLY A 196 15.00 3.17 -10.33
CA GLY A 196 14.45 4.18 -11.23
C GLY A 196 14.66 3.86 -12.70
N LEU A 197 15.86 3.42 -13.08
CA LEU A 197 16.23 3.11 -14.46
C LEU A 197 15.36 1.96 -15.00
N TRP A 198 15.24 0.86 -14.25
CA TRP A 198 14.48 -0.30 -14.69
C TRP A 198 13.00 0.00 -14.86
N LYS A 199 12.42 0.86 -14.00
CA LYS A 199 11.03 1.34 -14.16
C LYS A 199 10.84 2.05 -15.50
N VAL A 200 11.78 2.91 -15.89
CA VAL A 200 11.74 3.61 -17.19
C VAL A 200 11.89 2.62 -18.34
N ILE A 201 12.87 1.70 -18.28
CA ILE A 201 13.12 0.72 -19.35
C ILE A 201 11.90 -0.15 -19.61
N TRP A 202 11.32 -0.74 -18.56
CA TRP A 202 10.18 -1.64 -18.70
C TRP A 202 8.85 -0.92 -18.98
N GLY A 203 8.73 0.34 -18.53
CA GLY A 203 7.57 1.20 -18.77
C GLY A 203 7.58 1.95 -20.10
N ALA A 204 8.70 1.96 -20.84
CA ALA A 204 8.83 2.73 -22.08
C ALA A 204 7.84 2.30 -23.16
N LYS A 205 7.21 3.28 -23.81
CA LYS A 205 6.26 3.13 -24.92
C LYS A 205 6.97 2.71 -26.22
N VAL A 206 7.54 1.51 -26.26
CA VAL A 206 8.22 0.89 -27.41
C VAL A 206 7.89 -0.60 -27.50
N GLN A 207 8.19 -1.23 -28.63
CA GLN A 207 8.00 -2.67 -28.83
C GLN A 207 8.74 -3.49 -27.75
N PRO A 208 8.18 -4.60 -27.23
CA PRO A 208 8.79 -5.40 -26.17
C PRO A 208 10.23 -5.86 -26.46
N LYS A 209 10.55 -6.15 -27.73
CA LYS A 209 11.90 -6.52 -28.16
C LYS A 209 12.94 -5.41 -27.93
N ILE A 210 12.53 -4.15 -28.05
CA ILE A 210 13.39 -2.99 -27.81
C ILE A 210 13.67 -2.84 -26.32
N ARG A 211 12.66 -3.02 -25.44
CA ARG A 211 12.87 -3.04 -23.98
C ARG A 211 13.86 -4.12 -23.57
N ALA A 212 13.71 -5.32 -24.11
CA ALA A 212 14.62 -6.44 -23.88
C ALA A 212 16.04 -6.14 -24.40
N PHE A 213 16.15 -5.49 -25.56
CA PHE A 213 17.43 -5.04 -26.11
C PHE A 213 18.12 -4.04 -25.19
N ILE A 214 17.44 -2.97 -24.76
CA ILE A 214 18.02 -1.96 -23.86
C ILE A 214 18.47 -2.61 -22.54
N TRP A 215 17.67 -3.52 -21.99
CA TRP A 215 18.07 -4.31 -20.83
C TRP A 215 19.37 -5.10 -21.06
N LYS A 216 19.54 -5.73 -22.24
CA LYS A 216 20.78 -6.44 -22.59
C LYS A 216 21.97 -5.49 -22.73
N VAL A 217 21.77 -4.27 -23.24
CA VAL A 217 22.82 -3.24 -23.32
C VAL A 217 23.29 -2.89 -21.90
N CYS A 218 22.38 -2.52 -21.00
CA CYS A 218 22.72 -2.14 -19.61
C CYS A 218 23.38 -3.26 -18.79
N LYS A 219 23.09 -4.53 -19.12
CA LYS A 219 23.73 -5.70 -18.49
C LYS A 219 25.00 -6.18 -19.22
N ASN A 220 25.49 -5.42 -20.21
CA ASN A 220 26.61 -5.79 -21.07
C ASN A 220 26.49 -7.23 -21.62
N ALA A 221 25.27 -7.60 -22.02
CA ALA A 221 24.91 -8.96 -22.42
C ALA A 221 24.83 -9.14 -23.95
N LEU A 222 24.97 -8.06 -24.72
CA LEU A 222 24.99 -8.15 -26.19
C LEU A 222 26.24 -8.87 -26.70
N PRO A 223 26.13 -9.58 -27.84
CA PRO A 223 27.25 -10.25 -28.48
C PRO A 223 28.11 -9.25 -29.28
N THR A 224 28.65 -8.23 -28.60
CA THR A 224 29.73 -7.41 -29.18
C THR A 224 30.99 -8.26 -29.33
N LYS A 225 31.87 -7.95 -30.28
CA LYS A 225 33.07 -8.77 -30.52
C LYS A 225 33.93 -8.91 -29.27
N VAL A 226 34.11 -7.85 -28.47
CA VAL A 226 34.81 -7.94 -27.17
C VAL A 226 34.15 -8.94 -26.22
N ASN A 227 32.82 -8.98 -26.14
CA ASN A 227 32.10 -9.94 -25.30
C ASN A 227 32.17 -11.38 -25.86
N LEU A 228 32.26 -11.55 -27.17
CA LEU A 228 32.46 -12.85 -27.80
C LEU A 228 33.89 -13.38 -27.54
N CYS A 229 34.90 -12.52 -27.62
CA CYS A 229 36.28 -12.86 -27.24
C CYS A 229 36.37 -13.26 -25.77
N LYS A 230 35.68 -12.55 -24.86
CA LYS A 230 35.57 -12.94 -23.43
C LYS A 230 34.93 -14.32 -23.25
N ARG A 231 34.08 -14.76 -24.18
CA ARG A 231 33.48 -16.11 -24.21
C ARG A 231 34.34 -17.12 -24.99
N ARG A 232 35.62 -16.81 -25.20
CA ARG A 232 36.62 -17.67 -25.85
C ARG A 232 36.34 -17.97 -27.33
N MET A 233 35.63 -17.09 -28.03
CA MET A 233 35.54 -17.15 -29.49
C MET A 233 36.77 -16.48 -30.13
N THR A 234 37.38 -17.15 -31.11
CA THR A 234 38.54 -16.63 -31.84
C THR A 234 38.08 -15.74 -33.00
N ILE A 235 37.86 -14.45 -32.72
CA ILE A 235 37.48 -13.44 -33.71
C ILE A 235 38.24 -12.14 -33.45
N GLU A 236 38.34 -11.27 -34.46
CA GLU A 236 38.86 -9.91 -34.30
C GLU A 236 37.91 -9.06 -33.45
N ASP A 237 38.44 -8.33 -32.47
CA ASP A 237 37.65 -7.54 -31.52
C ASP A 237 37.31 -6.13 -32.00
N GLU A 238 37.76 -5.73 -33.19
CA GLU A 238 37.55 -4.41 -33.78
C GLU A 238 36.09 -4.14 -34.18
N CYS A 239 35.65 -2.91 -33.96
CA CYS A 239 34.32 -2.43 -34.31
C CYS A 239 34.07 -2.54 -35.82
N PRO A 240 33.01 -3.25 -36.25
CA PRO A 240 32.74 -3.46 -37.68
C PRO A 240 32.28 -2.19 -38.42
N LEU A 241 31.97 -1.12 -37.68
CA LEU A 241 31.50 0.15 -38.24
C LEU A 241 32.65 1.10 -38.57
N CYS A 242 33.63 1.24 -37.67
CA CYS A 242 34.75 2.17 -37.85
C CYS A 242 36.08 1.48 -38.16
N CYS A 243 36.23 0.18 -37.88
CA CYS A 243 37.45 -0.60 -38.07
C CYS A 243 38.71 0.02 -37.42
N ARG A 244 38.56 0.69 -36.26
CA ARG A 244 39.66 1.40 -35.56
C ARG A 244 39.83 0.96 -34.11
N GLU A 245 38.74 0.87 -33.38
CA GLU A 245 38.75 0.55 -31.95
C GLU A 245 38.00 -0.74 -31.64
N LYS A 246 38.20 -1.27 -30.44
CA LYS A 246 37.53 -2.48 -29.96
C LYS A 246 36.01 -2.26 -29.81
N GLU A 247 35.23 -3.26 -30.19
CA GLU A 247 33.77 -3.23 -30.10
C GLU A 247 33.26 -3.46 -28.66
N THR A 248 33.40 -2.45 -27.81
CA THR A 248 32.72 -2.37 -26.50
C THR A 248 31.31 -1.79 -26.66
N ILE A 249 30.47 -1.88 -25.63
CA ILE A 249 29.14 -1.24 -25.62
C ILE A 249 29.29 0.28 -25.71
N GLU A 250 30.21 0.83 -24.93
CA GLU A 250 30.52 2.26 -24.88
C GLU A 250 31.00 2.74 -26.26
N HIS A 251 31.94 2.04 -26.89
CA HIS A 251 32.39 2.40 -28.22
C HIS A 251 31.26 2.28 -29.24
N LEU A 252 30.56 1.14 -29.26
CA LEU A 252 29.53 0.88 -30.25
C LEU A 252 28.36 1.86 -30.19
N PHE A 253 27.95 2.35 -29.02
CA PHE A 253 26.78 3.23 -28.91
C PHE A 253 27.12 4.71 -28.70
N LEU A 254 28.37 5.06 -28.35
CA LEU A 254 28.74 6.43 -27.98
C LEU A 254 29.97 6.95 -28.73
N ASN A 255 31.09 6.22 -28.74
CA ASN A 255 32.37 6.77 -29.24
C ASN A 255 32.63 6.52 -30.73
N CYS A 256 31.97 5.53 -31.35
CA CYS A 256 32.18 5.22 -32.76
C CYS A 256 31.84 6.42 -33.66
N ASP A 257 32.76 6.80 -34.55
CA ASP A 257 32.60 7.94 -35.47
C ASP A 257 31.31 7.87 -36.29
N TRP A 258 30.95 6.68 -36.76
CA TRP A 258 29.69 6.44 -37.47
C TRP A 258 28.47 6.74 -36.58
N VAL A 259 28.53 6.37 -35.30
CA VAL A 259 27.44 6.60 -34.34
C VAL A 259 27.38 8.05 -33.88
N ARG A 260 28.52 8.74 -33.76
CA ARG A 260 28.55 10.19 -33.52
C ARG A 260 27.79 10.95 -34.61
N ALA A 261 27.93 10.55 -35.88
CA ALA A 261 27.15 11.13 -36.97
C ALA A 261 25.64 10.88 -36.82
N VAL A 262 25.24 9.69 -36.37
CA VAL A 262 23.83 9.37 -36.06
C VAL A 262 23.30 10.25 -34.92
N TRP A 263 24.05 10.42 -33.83
CA TRP A 263 23.65 11.28 -32.72
C TRP A 263 23.52 12.75 -33.14
N PHE A 264 24.46 13.25 -33.94
CA PHE A 264 24.44 14.59 -34.50
C PHE A 264 23.18 14.84 -35.36
N GLY A 265 22.82 13.89 -36.22
CA GLY A 265 21.62 13.97 -37.06
C GLY A 265 20.31 13.67 -36.33
N SER A 266 20.36 13.25 -35.06
CA SER A 266 19.17 12.94 -34.26
C SER A 266 18.53 14.19 -33.65
N PRO A 267 17.24 14.14 -33.27
CA PRO A 267 16.59 15.23 -32.53
C PRO A 267 17.24 15.56 -31.18
N PHE A 268 18.10 14.68 -30.65
CA PHE A 268 18.81 14.89 -29.40
C PHE A 268 20.09 15.71 -29.58
N GLN A 269 20.70 15.66 -30.77
CA GLN A 269 21.96 16.34 -31.11
C GLN A 269 23.09 16.10 -30.10
N TRP A 270 23.13 14.94 -29.44
CA TRP A 270 24.12 14.58 -28.42
C TRP A 270 25.47 14.14 -29.00
N ALA A 271 26.01 14.90 -29.94
CA ALA A 271 27.38 14.69 -30.38
C ALA A 271 28.31 14.82 -29.16
N LEU A 272 29.02 13.75 -28.83
CA LEU A 272 30.00 13.75 -27.74
C LEU A 272 31.29 14.39 -28.25
N GLU A 273 31.71 15.47 -27.61
CA GLU A 273 33.05 16.02 -27.79
C GLU A 273 34.05 15.12 -27.05
N GLY A 274 34.88 14.39 -27.81
CA GLY A 274 35.85 13.44 -27.26
C GLY A 274 35.26 12.07 -26.91
N ASP A 275 36.12 11.19 -26.39
CA ASP A 275 35.76 9.81 -26.03
C ASP A 275 35.15 9.76 -24.62
N PHE A 276 33.97 9.15 -24.50
CA PHE A 276 33.36 8.88 -23.21
C PHE A 276 34.07 7.71 -22.51
N SER A 277 34.49 7.92 -21.26
CA SER A 277 35.24 6.97 -20.44
C SER A 277 34.41 6.30 -19.32
N GLY A 278 33.14 6.68 -19.16
CA GLY A 278 32.25 6.11 -18.14
C GLY A 278 31.53 4.83 -18.59
N SER A 279 30.62 4.32 -17.75
CA SER A 279 29.76 3.18 -18.13
C SER A 279 28.56 3.64 -18.96
N PHE A 280 28.17 2.84 -19.96
CA PHE A 280 26.97 3.14 -20.76
C PHE A 280 25.71 3.27 -19.89
N THR A 281 25.58 2.46 -18.83
CA THR A 281 24.43 2.51 -17.93
C THR A 281 24.34 3.85 -17.19
N SER A 282 25.46 4.35 -16.67
CA SER A 282 25.51 5.67 -16.02
C SER A 282 25.16 6.80 -17.00
N TRP A 283 25.67 6.72 -18.24
CA TRP A 283 25.32 7.67 -19.30
C TRP A 283 23.82 7.66 -19.60
N LEU A 284 23.22 6.47 -19.72
CA LEU A 284 21.80 6.33 -20.02
C LEU A 284 20.92 6.90 -18.89
N GLU A 285 21.30 6.67 -17.63
CA GLU A 285 20.60 7.24 -16.47
C GLU A 285 20.62 8.76 -16.47
N GLU A 286 21.79 9.36 -16.74
CA GLU A 286 21.93 10.82 -16.81
C GLU A 286 21.04 11.39 -17.92
N ARG A 287 21.07 10.78 -19.11
CA ARG A 287 20.23 11.23 -20.24
C ARG A 287 18.74 11.05 -19.97
N ILE A 288 18.32 9.96 -19.34
CA ILE A 288 16.92 9.78 -18.94
C ILE A 288 16.49 10.82 -17.91
N LYS A 289 17.34 11.20 -16.94
CA LYS A 289 17.05 12.27 -15.98
C LYS A 289 16.84 13.60 -16.69
N LEU A 290 17.70 13.96 -17.65
CA LEU A 290 17.54 15.17 -18.46
C LEU A 290 16.22 15.16 -19.25
N LEU A 291 15.89 14.04 -19.89
CA LEU A 291 14.65 13.92 -20.67
C LEU A 291 13.39 13.99 -19.79
N ASN A 292 13.43 13.46 -18.57
CA ASN A 292 12.30 13.53 -17.64
C ASN A 292 12.02 14.95 -17.12
N ASN A 293 12.99 15.86 -17.19
CA ASN A 293 12.82 17.27 -16.81
C ASN A 293 12.19 18.12 -17.93
N LEU A 294 12.03 17.56 -19.14
CA LEU A 294 11.40 18.25 -20.25
C LEU A 294 9.87 18.34 -20.07
N PRO A 295 9.21 19.36 -20.65
CA PRO A 295 7.76 19.50 -20.59
C PRO A 295 7.02 18.26 -21.10
N LYS A 296 5.85 17.96 -20.53
CA LYS A 296 5.01 16.80 -20.89
C LYS A 296 4.64 16.69 -22.38
N CYS A 297 4.78 17.75 -23.18
CA CYS A 297 4.57 17.70 -24.63
C CYS A 297 5.69 16.92 -25.38
N LEU A 298 6.83 16.67 -24.75
CA LEU A 298 7.97 15.91 -25.31
C LEU A 298 8.00 14.44 -24.82
N GLN A 299 6.84 13.87 -24.47
CA GLN A 299 6.70 12.51 -23.92
C GLN A 299 7.30 11.39 -24.81
N ASP A 300 7.53 11.64 -26.10
CA ASP A 300 8.09 10.68 -27.04
C ASP A 300 9.63 10.64 -27.08
N ALA A 301 10.30 11.46 -26.25
CA ALA A 301 11.75 11.52 -26.21
C ALA A 301 12.40 10.19 -25.75
N ILE A 302 11.89 9.56 -24.69
CA ILE A 302 12.44 8.27 -24.20
C ILE A 302 12.21 7.13 -25.21
N PRO A 303 11.00 6.95 -25.78
CA PRO A 303 10.79 6.00 -26.86
C PRO A 303 11.71 6.20 -28.06
N SER A 304 11.91 7.46 -28.48
CA SER A 304 12.78 7.83 -29.60
C SER A 304 14.24 7.48 -29.33
N LEU A 305 14.72 7.72 -28.11
CA LEU A 305 16.06 7.35 -27.66
C LEU A 305 16.28 5.83 -27.77
N PHE A 306 15.34 5.04 -27.27
CA PHE A 306 15.46 3.57 -27.30
C PHE A 306 15.39 2.99 -28.71
N CYS A 307 14.53 3.55 -29.57
CA CYS A 307 14.45 3.13 -30.97
C CYS A 307 15.71 3.51 -31.76
N LEU A 308 16.35 4.64 -31.43
CA LEU A 308 17.62 5.05 -32.03
C LEU A 308 18.76 4.08 -31.68
N LEU A 309 18.92 3.75 -30.39
CA LEU A 309 19.87 2.74 -29.93
C LEU A 309 19.63 1.38 -30.59
N TRP A 310 18.37 0.98 -30.71
CA TRP A 310 18.01 -0.25 -31.44
C TRP A 310 18.38 -0.19 -32.93
N SER A 311 18.21 0.97 -33.57
CA SER A 311 18.55 1.17 -34.97
C SER A 311 20.05 1.09 -35.24
N ILE A 312 20.88 1.66 -34.34
CA ILE A 312 22.35 1.52 -34.37
C ILE A 312 22.74 0.05 -34.31
N TRP A 313 22.18 -0.71 -33.37
CA TRP A 313 22.46 -2.14 -33.25
C TRP A 313 22.07 -2.93 -34.50
N ARG A 314 20.94 -2.61 -35.14
CA ARG A 314 20.55 -3.23 -36.41
C ARG A 314 21.51 -2.87 -37.55
N GLY A 315 21.91 -1.60 -37.67
CA GLY A 315 22.88 -1.17 -38.69
C GLY A 315 24.19 -1.93 -38.57
N ARG A 316 24.70 -2.09 -37.34
CA ARG A 316 25.85 -2.96 -37.04
C ARG A 316 25.61 -4.40 -37.48
N ASN A 317 24.46 -4.99 -37.15
CA ASN A 317 24.20 -6.38 -37.52
C ASN A 317 24.08 -6.59 -39.03
N ALA A 318 23.47 -5.65 -39.77
CA ALA A 318 23.45 -5.70 -41.23
C ALA A 318 24.88 -5.68 -41.80
N LYS A 319 25.76 -4.83 -41.27
CA LYS A 319 27.19 -4.82 -41.67
C LYS A 319 27.88 -6.16 -41.42
N VAL A 320 27.62 -6.78 -40.27
CA VAL A 320 28.29 -8.03 -39.87
C VAL A 320 27.75 -9.26 -40.61
N PHE A 321 26.44 -9.36 -40.81
CA PHE A 321 25.81 -10.58 -41.34
C PHE A 321 25.44 -10.49 -42.82
N GLU A 322 25.16 -9.28 -43.32
CA GLU A 322 24.67 -9.04 -44.69
C GLU A 322 25.72 -8.30 -45.54
N GLY A 323 26.82 -7.83 -44.94
CA GLY A 323 27.88 -7.09 -45.62
C GLY A 323 27.51 -5.66 -46.01
N GLU A 324 26.30 -5.20 -45.65
CA GLU A 324 25.80 -3.87 -46.00
C GLU A 324 26.64 -2.75 -45.36
N ASN A 325 26.86 -1.65 -46.08
CA ASN A 325 27.42 -0.45 -45.49
C ASN A 325 26.31 0.38 -44.82
N PRO A 326 26.32 0.53 -43.48
CA PRO A 326 25.23 1.19 -42.79
C PRO A 326 25.28 2.70 -43.05
N ASP A 327 24.13 3.29 -43.38
CA ASP A 327 23.96 4.73 -43.58
C ASP A 327 23.37 5.38 -42.30
N PRO A 328 24.00 6.43 -41.73
CA PRO A 328 23.47 7.16 -40.58
C PRO A 328 22.05 7.69 -40.79
N THR A 329 21.72 8.17 -41.99
CA THR A 329 20.39 8.71 -42.30
C THR A 329 19.34 7.61 -42.28
N LEU A 330 19.65 6.45 -42.86
CA LEU A 330 18.79 5.27 -42.79
C LEU A 330 18.54 4.82 -41.34
N ALA A 331 19.55 4.91 -40.46
CA ALA A 331 19.39 4.57 -39.05
C ALA A 331 18.39 5.50 -38.34
N LEU A 332 18.40 6.80 -38.64
CA LEU A 332 17.44 7.79 -38.12
C LEU A 332 16.02 7.52 -38.63
N CYS A 333 15.86 7.28 -39.95
CA CYS A 333 14.56 6.95 -40.54
C CYS A 333 13.96 5.67 -39.92
N ARG A 334 14.79 4.64 -39.74
CA ARG A 334 14.41 3.37 -39.11
C ARG A 334 13.94 3.57 -37.66
N ALA A 335 14.64 4.39 -36.87
CA ALA A 335 14.26 4.70 -35.49
C ALA A 335 12.89 5.42 -35.42
N LYS A 336 12.69 6.43 -36.27
CA LYS A 336 11.41 7.17 -36.38
C LYS A 336 10.25 6.24 -36.75
N ASN A 337 10.47 5.35 -37.72
CA ASN A 337 9.45 4.39 -38.16
C ASN A 337 9.08 3.38 -37.07
N ASP A 338 10.06 2.89 -36.28
CA ASP A 338 9.77 1.96 -35.18
C ASP A 338 8.96 2.61 -34.05
N CYS A 339 9.23 3.88 -33.73
CA CYS A 339 8.39 4.67 -32.80
C CYS A 339 6.97 4.83 -33.32
N LYS A 340 6.83 5.28 -34.58
CA LYS A 340 5.52 5.51 -35.22
C LYS A 340 4.67 4.23 -35.23
N ARG A 341 5.25 3.11 -35.66
CA ARG A 341 4.57 1.80 -35.70
C ARG A 341 4.06 1.35 -34.34
N TYR A 342 4.80 1.63 -33.26
CA TYR A 342 4.35 1.29 -31.91
C TYR A 342 3.16 2.15 -31.49
N ILE A 343 3.19 3.45 -31.78
CA ILE A 343 2.09 4.38 -31.44
C ILE A 343 0.82 3.98 -32.19
N GLU A 344 0.91 3.75 -33.51
CA GLU A 344 -0.21 3.32 -34.34
C GLU A 344 -0.87 2.05 -33.80
N ALA A 345 -0.07 1.01 -33.50
CA ALA A 345 -0.58 -0.25 -32.96
C ALA A 345 -1.25 -0.13 -31.57
N VAL A 346 -0.88 0.86 -30.75
CA VAL A 346 -1.47 1.09 -29.42
C VAL A 346 -2.73 1.96 -29.48
N VAL A 347 -2.84 2.85 -30.47
CA VAL A 347 -4.04 3.67 -30.69
C VAL A 347 -5.18 2.81 -31.20
N ASP A 348 -4.92 1.89 -32.14
CA ASP A 348 -5.92 0.95 -32.64
C ASP A 348 -6.50 0.08 -31.50
N ASP A 349 -5.65 -0.43 -30.59
CA ASP A 349 -6.07 -1.26 -29.43
C ASP A 349 -6.91 -0.51 -28.37
N LYS A 350 -6.85 0.83 -28.34
CA LYS A 350 -7.59 1.66 -27.36
C LYS A 350 -8.95 2.13 -27.85
N THR A 351 -9.21 2.11 -29.16
CA THR A 351 -10.51 2.51 -29.71
C THR A 351 -11.66 1.56 -29.32
N ASP A 352 -11.35 0.36 -28.82
CA ASP A 352 -12.32 -0.62 -28.32
C ASP A 352 -12.64 -0.52 -26.82
N ARG A 353 -11.99 0.36 -26.04
CA ARG A 353 -12.22 0.45 -24.58
C ARG A 353 -12.12 1.87 -24.06
N ILE A 354 -13.24 2.60 -24.08
CA ILE A 354 -13.40 3.87 -23.34
C ILE A 354 -14.18 3.60 -22.04
N PRO A 355 -13.57 3.75 -20.85
CA PRO A 355 -14.31 3.99 -19.62
C PRO A 355 -14.63 5.48 -19.49
N GLN A 356 -15.93 5.81 -19.43
CA GLN A 356 -16.40 7.12 -18.98
C GLN A 356 -16.09 7.30 -17.49
N GLY A 357 -15.60 8.48 -17.09
CA GLY A 357 -15.58 8.89 -15.68
C GLY A 357 -14.36 9.73 -15.28
N VAL A 358 -14.34 10.99 -15.67
CA VAL A 358 -13.59 12.04 -14.94
C VAL A 358 -14.60 13.11 -14.57
N GLU A 359 -15.28 12.94 -13.44
CA GLU A 359 -16.08 14.01 -12.84
C GLU A 359 -15.17 14.97 -12.07
N ASN A 360 -15.30 16.25 -12.41
CA ASN A 360 -14.65 17.37 -11.73
C ASN A 360 -15.02 17.44 -10.25
N SER A 361 -14.02 17.73 -9.42
CA SER A 361 -14.07 17.93 -7.97
C SER A 361 -15.13 18.96 -7.54
N ARG A 362 -16.37 18.51 -7.34
CA ARG A 362 -17.38 19.22 -6.53
C ARG A 362 -17.00 19.06 -5.06
N VAL A 363 -16.96 20.16 -4.29
CA VAL A 363 -16.74 20.12 -2.85
C VAL A 363 -17.88 19.33 -2.20
N VAL A 364 -17.60 18.10 -1.76
CA VAL A 364 -18.58 17.22 -1.08
C VAL A 364 -18.71 17.68 0.37
N LYS A 365 -19.89 18.18 0.76
CA LYS A 365 -20.19 18.62 2.14
C LYS A 365 -21.16 17.66 2.83
N TRP A 366 -21.17 17.69 4.17
CA TRP A 366 -22.08 16.90 4.99
C TRP A 366 -23.54 17.31 4.76
N LYS A 367 -24.46 16.35 4.91
CA LYS A 367 -25.91 16.58 4.82
C LYS A 367 -26.64 15.85 5.94
N PRO A 368 -27.72 16.42 6.50
CA PRO A 368 -28.53 15.76 7.51
C PRO A 368 -29.20 14.48 6.97
N PRO A 369 -29.55 13.52 7.86
CA PRO A 369 -30.37 12.36 7.52
C PRO A 369 -31.84 12.74 7.26
N SER A 370 -32.64 11.76 6.84
CA SER A 370 -34.10 11.87 6.84
C SER A 370 -34.66 11.89 8.26
N LYS A 371 -35.92 12.35 8.42
CA LYS A 371 -36.66 12.25 9.68
C LYS A 371 -36.63 10.84 10.27
N ASP A 372 -36.62 10.78 11.60
CA ASP A 372 -36.60 9.55 12.41
C ASP A 372 -35.37 8.65 12.23
N VAL A 373 -34.25 9.23 11.75
CA VAL A 373 -32.96 8.56 11.64
C VAL A 373 -31.88 9.47 12.21
N LEU A 374 -31.08 8.96 13.13
CA LEU A 374 -29.93 9.69 13.64
C LEU A 374 -28.68 9.37 12.84
N LYS A 375 -27.84 10.38 12.61
CA LYS A 375 -26.60 10.24 11.85
C LYS A 375 -25.40 10.36 12.78
N LEU A 376 -24.55 9.35 12.76
CA LEU A 376 -23.37 9.20 13.59
C LEU A 376 -22.13 9.37 12.73
N ASN A 377 -21.42 10.48 12.90
CA ASN A 377 -20.12 10.68 12.27
C ASN A 377 -19.02 10.15 13.19
N VAL A 378 -18.19 9.24 12.68
CA VAL A 378 -17.10 8.61 13.43
C VAL A 378 -15.76 8.95 12.82
N ASP A 379 -14.75 9.11 13.67
CA ASP A 379 -13.38 9.38 13.25
C ASP A 379 -12.40 8.97 14.36
N ALA A 380 -11.13 8.78 13.99
CA ALA A 380 -10.07 8.51 14.95
C ALA A 380 -8.80 9.35 14.70
N ALA A 381 -8.19 9.79 15.79
CA ALA A 381 -6.86 10.39 15.80
C ALA A 381 -5.87 9.43 16.47
N THR A 382 -4.68 9.26 15.90
CA THR A 382 -3.70 8.29 16.39
C THR A 382 -2.32 8.89 16.62
N ASP A 383 -1.66 8.42 17.66
CA ASP A 383 -0.22 8.52 17.92
C ASP A 383 0.34 7.09 17.98
N ILE A 384 0.71 6.57 16.80
CA ILE A 384 1.12 5.17 16.62
C ILE A 384 2.42 4.87 17.37
N GLU A 385 3.35 5.84 17.44
CA GLU A 385 4.61 5.68 18.16
C GLU A 385 4.37 5.39 19.64
N ARG A 386 3.37 6.04 20.24
CA ARG A 386 3.00 5.82 21.64
C ARG A 386 1.93 4.75 21.83
N SER A 387 1.50 4.07 20.76
CA SER A 387 0.38 3.12 20.75
C SER A 387 -0.91 3.70 21.33
N LYS A 388 -1.16 4.99 21.10
CA LYS A 388 -2.31 5.73 21.61
C LYS A 388 -3.20 6.23 20.49
N GLY A 389 -4.48 6.37 20.78
CA GLY A 389 -5.42 7.03 19.91
C GLY A 389 -6.56 7.66 20.69
N ALA A 390 -7.41 8.36 19.97
CA ALA A 390 -8.70 8.81 20.45
C ALA A 390 -9.71 8.66 19.34
N ILE A 391 -10.92 8.26 19.71
CA ILE A 391 -12.05 8.10 18.81
C ILE A 391 -13.11 9.13 19.14
N ALA A 392 -13.89 9.49 18.13
CA ALA A 392 -15.05 10.36 18.26
C ALA A 392 -16.28 9.71 17.64
N VAL A 393 -17.42 9.92 18.28
CA VAL A 393 -18.75 9.65 17.75
C VAL A 393 -19.57 10.92 17.94
N VAL A 394 -20.06 11.49 16.84
CA VAL A 394 -20.85 12.72 16.83
C VAL A 394 -22.24 12.39 16.33
N VAL A 395 -23.26 12.54 17.18
CA VAL A 395 -24.65 12.16 16.87
C VAL A 395 -25.45 13.41 16.51
N ARG A 396 -26.04 13.42 15.32
CA ARG A 396 -26.83 14.53 14.79
C ARG A 396 -28.20 14.09 14.28
N ASP A 397 -29.17 14.97 14.39
CA ASP A 397 -30.54 14.78 13.90
C ASP A 397 -30.73 15.25 12.44
N ASP A 398 -31.98 15.21 11.96
CA ASP A 398 -32.40 15.65 10.63
C ASP A 398 -32.36 17.17 10.43
N LEU A 399 -32.21 17.97 11.50
CA LEU A 399 -31.96 19.41 11.45
C LEU A 399 -30.46 19.74 11.42
N GLY A 400 -29.60 18.71 11.52
CA GLY A 400 -28.16 18.87 11.61
C GLY A 400 -27.68 19.35 12.99
N ASP A 401 -28.54 19.30 14.00
CA ASP A 401 -28.22 19.66 15.37
C ASP A 401 -27.38 18.59 16.06
N LEU A 402 -26.40 19.03 16.86
CA LEU A 402 -25.61 18.14 17.71
C LEU A 402 -26.47 17.74 18.91
N LEU A 403 -26.91 16.48 18.95
CA LEU A 403 -27.70 15.95 20.06
C LEU A 403 -26.79 15.44 21.19
N THR A 404 -25.83 14.60 20.83
CA THR A 404 -24.94 13.94 21.77
C THR A 404 -23.67 13.45 21.08
N GLY A 405 -22.74 12.90 21.84
CA GLY A 405 -21.54 12.30 21.30
C GLY A 405 -20.67 11.65 22.34
N LEU A 406 -19.69 10.91 21.85
CA LEU A 406 -18.67 10.22 22.65
C LEU A 406 -17.30 10.66 22.17
N ALA A 407 -16.39 10.89 23.10
CA ALA A 407 -14.96 10.98 22.82
C ALA A 407 -14.21 10.12 23.83
N LYS A 408 -13.38 9.21 23.33
CA LYS A 408 -12.70 8.22 24.17
C LYS A 408 -11.26 8.06 23.72
N ARG A 409 -10.33 8.09 24.68
CA ARG A 409 -8.93 7.72 24.42
C ARG A 409 -8.82 6.20 24.44
N ILE A 410 -8.04 5.65 23.51
CA ILE A 410 -7.87 4.21 23.30
C ILE A 410 -6.39 3.88 23.13
N ALA A 411 -6.05 2.61 23.32
CA ALA A 411 -4.79 2.05 22.84
C ALA A 411 -5.01 1.49 21.42
N CYS A 412 -4.06 1.73 20.51
CA CYS A 412 -4.14 1.22 19.14
C CYS A 412 -2.75 1.12 18.50
N LEU A 413 -2.59 0.14 17.61
CA LEU A 413 -1.36 -0.12 16.86
C LEU A 413 -1.38 0.44 15.44
N SER A 414 -2.55 0.86 14.94
CA SER A 414 -2.70 1.42 13.60
C SER A 414 -3.90 2.35 13.49
N ALA A 415 -3.86 3.26 12.50
CA ALA A 415 -4.99 4.10 12.16
C ALA A 415 -6.24 3.26 11.82
N LEU A 416 -6.09 2.21 11.02
CA LEU A 416 -7.20 1.31 10.67
C LEU A 416 -7.87 0.69 11.89
N GLN A 417 -7.08 0.28 12.89
CA GLN A 417 -7.62 -0.26 14.14
C GLN A 417 -8.40 0.80 14.93
N ALA A 418 -7.86 2.01 15.03
CA ALA A 418 -8.53 3.11 15.72
C ALA A 418 -9.86 3.49 15.05
N GLU A 419 -9.88 3.57 13.72
CA GLU A 419 -11.09 3.81 12.93
C GLU A 419 -12.11 2.67 13.09
N SER A 420 -11.65 1.42 13.12
CA SER A 420 -12.52 0.26 13.35
C SER A 420 -13.11 0.28 14.77
N LEU A 421 -12.35 0.71 15.77
CA LEU A 421 -12.83 0.91 17.14
C LEU A 421 -13.83 2.06 17.23
N ALA A 422 -13.64 3.14 16.47
CA ALA A 422 -14.61 4.24 16.39
C ALA A 422 -15.98 3.75 15.89
N LEU A 423 -15.99 2.89 14.86
CA LEU A 423 -17.21 2.24 14.38
C LEU A 423 -17.86 1.34 15.45
N LYS A 424 -17.07 0.48 16.11
CA LYS A 424 -17.56 -0.39 17.21
C LYS A 424 -18.19 0.43 18.33
N GLU A 425 -17.54 1.50 18.74
CA GLU A 425 -17.99 2.34 19.85
C GLU A 425 -19.22 3.16 19.46
N ALA A 426 -19.36 3.55 18.19
CA ALA A 426 -20.60 4.16 17.71
C ALA A 426 -21.80 3.21 17.82
N LEU A 427 -21.65 1.95 17.43
CA LEU A 427 -22.69 0.92 17.60
C LEU A 427 -23.00 0.66 19.08
N THR A 428 -21.95 0.54 19.91
CA THR A 428 -22.09 0.32 21.35
C THR A 428 -22.82 1.48 22.02
N PHE A 429 -22.43 2.71 21.67
CA PHE A 429 -23.01 3.94 22.21
C PHE A 429 -24.46 4.13 21.77
N ALA A 430 -24.77 3.91 20.50
CA ALA A 430 -26.15 3.98 19.99
C ALA A 430 -27.07 2.98 20.71
N LYS A 431 -26.59 1.74 20.91
CA LYS A 431 -27.33 0.71 21.64
C LYS A 431 -27.55 1.06 23.12
N ALA A 432 -26.55 1.66 23.77
CA ALA A 432 -26.66 2.13 25.16
C ALA A 432 -27.69 3.27 25.32
N LEU A 433 -27.93 4.05 24.27
CA LEU A 433 -28.93 5.12 24.23
C LEU A 433 -30.29 4.68 23.65
N ASP A 434 -30.47 3.38 23.40
CA ASP A 434 -31.66 2.80 22.73
C ASP A 434 -32.00 3.47 21.38
N ILE A 435 -30.98 3.95 20.66
CA ILE A 435 -31.13 4.53 19.31
C ILE A 435 -31.09 3.39 18.29
N ARG A 436 -32.23 3.06 17.69
CA ARG A 436 -32.37 1.85 16.84
C ARG A 436 -32.29 2.08 15.34
N ARG A 437 -32.42 3.34 14.88
CA ARG A 437 -32.40 3.72 13.46
C ARG A 437 -31.26 4.70 13.20
N ILE A 438 -30.15 4.19 12.66
CA ILE A 438 -28.91 4.97 12.51
C ILE A 438 -28.30 4.89 11.11
N ILE A 439 -27.60 5.96 10.74
CA ILE A 439 -26.62 5.99 9.65
C ILE A 439 -25.27 6.34 10.26
N ILE A 440 -24.27 5.48 10.09
CA ILE A 440 -22.89 5.74 10.52
C ILE A 440 -22.06 6.17 9.32
N GLU A 441 -21.36 7.29 9.43
CA GLU A 441 -20.50 7.85 8.40
C GLU A 441 -19.04 7.90 8.88
N SER A 442 -18.12 7.39 8.05
CA SER A 442 -16.67 7.42 8.30
C SER A 442 -15.93 7.91 7.05
N ASP A 443 -14.81 8.63 7.25
CA ASP A 443 -13.93 9.03 6.14
C ASP A 443 -12.97 7.90 5.70
N CYS A 444 -12.92 6.80 6.46
CA CYS A 444 -12.07 5.66 6.19
C CYS A 444 -12.76 4.64 5.27
N GLN A 445 -12.52 4.75 3.96
CA GLN A 445 -13.10 3.85 2.95
C GLN A 445 -12.81 2.37 3.24
N GLN A 446 -11.64 2.08 3.80
CA GLN A 446 -11.27 0.71 4.16
C GLN A 446 -12.17 0.14 5.27
N VAL A 447 -12.53 0.92 6.29
CA VAL A 447 -13.43 0.46 7.36
C VAL A 447 -14.83 0.20 6.81
N VAL A 448 -15.37 1.15 6.05
CA VAL A 448 -16.71 1.04 5.46
C VAL A 448 -16.80 -0.14 4.50
N SER A 449 -15.83 -0.29 3.60
CA SER A 449 -15.81 -1.42 2.66
C SER A 449 -15.63 -2.76 3.37
N SER A 450 -14.75 -2.84 4.38
CA SER A 450 -14.55 -4.07 5.15
C SER A 450 -15.82 -4.49 5.89
N PHE A 451 -16.52 -3.54 6.52
CA PHE A 451 -17.77 -3.77 7.22
C PHE A 451 -18.87 -4.26 6.26
N ASN A 452 -19.10 -3.54 5.15
CA ASN A 452 -20.19 -3.85 4.21
C ASN A 452 -19.94 -5.15 3.42
N THR A 453 -18.70 -5.43 3.02
CA THR A 453 -18.35 -6.64 2.23
C THR A 453 -18.06 -7.86 3.09
N HIS A 454 -18.02 -7.71 4.42
CA HIS A 454 -17.61 -8.75 5.37
C HIS A 454 -16.19 -9.30 5.12
N SER A 455 -15.35 -8.51 4.42
CA SER A 455 -13.95 -8.84 4.15
C SER A 455 -13.05 -8.08 5.13
N TYR A 456 -12.71 -8.73 6.23
CA TYR A 456 -12.03 -8.06 7.33
C TYR A 456 -10.50 -8.17 7.24
N PRO A 457 -9.78 -7.04 7.41
CA PRO A 457 -8.36 -7.05 7.66
C PRO A 457 -8.05 -7.86 8.93
N TRP A 458 -7.13 -8.81 8.89
CA TRP A 458 -6.90 -9.75 9.99
C TRP A 458 -6.57 -9.06 11.32
N GLN A 459 -5.86 -7.93 11.28
CA GLN A 459 -5.51 -7.15 12.47
C GLN A 459 -6.74 -6.59 13.19
N CYS A 460 -7.85 -6.39 12.47
CA CYS A 460 -9.08 -5.78 12.97
C CYS A 460 -10.28 -6.75 12.89
N ALA A 461 -10.04 -8.02 12.53
CA ALA A 461 -11.11 -8.97 12.24
C ALA A 461 -12.00 -9.23 13.46
N SER A 462 -11.44 -9.30 14.66
CA SER A 462 -12.22 -9.42 15.90
C SER A 462 -13.11 -8.20 16.14
N ILE A 463 -12.58 -6.98 15.94
CA ILE A 463 -13.33 -5.72 16.08
C ILE A 463 -14.53 -5.71 15.12
N PHE A 464 -14.34 -6.05 13.85
CA PHE A 464 -15.44 -6.09 12.89
C PHE A 464 -16.48 -7.17 13.23
N LYS A 465 -16.06 -8.34 13.70
CA LYS A 465 -16.99 -9.38 14.15
C LYS A 465 -17.81 -8.95 15.36
N GLU A 466 -17.22 -8.20 16.29
CA GLU A 466 -17.97 -7.58 17.40
C GLU A 466 -18.96 -6.53 16.89
N CYS A 467 -18.58 -5.70 15.90
CA CYS A 467 -19.53 -4.79 15.25
C CYS A 467 -20.73 -5.54 14.68
N GLN A 468 -20.53 -6.68 14.01
CA GLN A 468 -21.63 -7.50 13.48
C GLN A 468 -22.54 -8.05 14.59
N ALA A 469 -21.95 -8.52 15.70
CA ALA A 469 -22.73 -8.98 16.85
C ALA A 469 -23.58 -7.87 17.50
N LEU A 470 -23.08 -6.62 17.46
CA LEU A 470 -23.79 -5.45 17.99
C LEU A 470 -25.00 -5.05 17.15
N LEU A 471 -25.08 -5.44 15.87
CA LEU A 471 -26.22 -5.11 14.99
C LEU A 471 -27.55 -5.70 15.48
N ASN A 472 -27.50 -6.77 16.27
CA ASN A 472 -28.69 -7.33 16.90
C ASN A 472 -29.34 -6.29 17.83
N GLY A 473 -30.59 -5.92 17.54
CA GLY A 473 -31.38 -4.95 18.32
C GLY A 473 -31.54 -3.58 17.67
N PHE A 474 -30.94 -3.35 16.50
CA PHE A 474 -31.24 -2.18 15.66
C PHE A 474 -32.35 -2.49 14.67
N ASP A 475 -33.22 -1.50 14.40
CA ASP A 475 -34.24 -1.58 13.36
C ASP A 475 -33.66 -1.27 11.98
N HIS A 476 -32.67 -0.36 11.94
CA HIS A 476 -31.99 0.03 10.71
C HIS A 476 -30.57 0.53 11.01
N VAL A 477 -29.57 -0.04 10.34
CA VAL A 477 -28.19 0.42 10.38
C VAL A 477 -27.66 0.50 8.96
N GLU A 478 -27.08 1.65 8.61
CA GLU A 478 -26.35 1.81 7.37
C GLU A 478 -24.98 2.44 7.63
N VAL A 479 -23.93 1.89 7.02
CA VAL A 479 -22.56 2.41 7.16
C VAL A 479 -22.08 2.94 5.82
N ARG A 480 -21.78 4.25 5.77
CA ARG A 480 -21.43 4.99 4.55
C ARG A 480 -20.04 5.59 4.62
N TRP A 481 -19.38 5.62 3.47
CA TRP A 481 -18.15 6.36 3.29
C TRP A 481 -18.47 7.80 2.91
N ILE A 482 -17.76 8.74 3.50
CA ILE A 482 -17.83 10.16 3.15
C ILE A 482 -16.43 10.74 2.93
N ASN A 483 -16.34 11.84 2.20
CA ASN A 483 -15.07 12.55 2.07
C ASN A 483 -14.67 13.17 3.41
N ARG A 484 -13.37 13.20 3.74
CA ARG A 484 -12.85 13.86 4.96
C ARG A 484 -13.34 15.29 5.14
N SER A 485 -13.54 16.03 4.04
CA SER A 485 -14.07 17.40 4.10
C SER A 485 -15.49 17.50 4.64
N ALA A 486 -16.27 16.41 4.62
CA ALA A 486 -17.60 16.25 5.20
C ALA A 486 -17.59 15.58 6.60
N ASN A 487 -16.43 15.16 7.13
CA ASN A 487 -16.32 14.52 8.45
C ASN A 487 -15.59 15.39 9.51
N ARG A 488 -15.50 16.71 9.26
CA ARG A 488 -14.64 17.63 10.04
C ARG A 488 -14.95 17.67 11.54
N VAL A 489 -16.22 17.53 11.91
CA VAL A 489 -16.63 17.60 13.32
C VAL A 489 -16.05 16.43 14.11
N ALA A 490 -16.20 15.20 13.60
CA ALA A 490 -15.67 14.00 14.25
C ALA A 490 -14.13 14.02 14.30
N ASP A 491 -13.47 14.40 13.20
CA ASP A 491 -12.00 14.59 13.15
C ASP A 491 -11.50 15.61 14.18
N CYS A 492 -12.22 16.73 14.33
CA CYS A 492 -11.86 17.74 15.31
C CYS A 492 -12.01 17.22 16.76
N VAL A 493 -13.10 16.51 17.05
CA VAL A 493 -13.35 15.93 18.39
C VAL A 493 -12.27 14.90 18.73
N ALA A 494 -11.94 14.00 17.79
CA ALA A 494 -10.92 12.97 17.99
C ALA A 494 -9.54 13.59 18.28
N LYS A 495 -9.13 14.59 17.49
CA LYS A 495 -7.85 15.30 17.69
C LYS A 495 -7.79 16.04 19.03
N LEU A 496 -8.85 16.75 19.41
CA LEU A 496 -8.91 17.46 20.69
C LEU A 496 -8.91 16.49 21.88
N SER A 497 -9.55 15.33 21.74
CA SER A 497 -9.55 14.27 22.76
C SER A 497 -8.15 13.68 22.95
N LEU A 498 -7.44 13.41 21.84
CA LEU A 498 -6.07 12.91 21.85
C LEU A 498 -5.11 13.91 22.51
N SER A 499 -5.29 15.21 22.24
CA SER A 499 -4.44 16.27 22.80
C SER A 499 -4.86 16.76 24.19
N HIS A 500 -5.81 16.12 24.86
CA HIS A 500 -6.34 16.53 26.17
C HIS A 500 -6.94 17.96 26.19
N MET A 501 -7.40 18.46 25.05
CA MET A 501 -7.99 19.81 24.91
C MET A 501 -9.53 19.78 24.75
N LEU A 502 -10.15 18.60 24.76
CA LEU A 502 -11.60 18.48 24.68
C LEU A 502 -12.23 18.68 26.07
N PRO A 503 -13.11 19.68 26.27
CA PRO A 503 -13.79 19.87 27.55
C PRO A 503 -14.78 18.72 27.81
N LEU A 504 -14.99 18.35 29.08
CA LEU A 504 -15.95 17.29 29.43
C LEU A 504 -17.38 17.62 28.98
N SER A 505 -17.74 18.90 28.97
CA SER A 505 -19.03 19.41 28.53
C SER A 505 -19.10 19.70 27.02
N TRP A 506 -18.18 19.19 26.19
CA TRP A 506 -18.07 19.56 24.76
C TRP A 506 -19.34 19.37 23.92
N VAL A 507 -20.27 18.51 24.34
CA VAL A 507 -21.58 18.37 23.69
C VAL A 507 -22.45 19.61 23.95
N TRP A 508 -22.53 20.05 25.20
CA TRP A 508 -23.33 21.20 25.64
C TRP A 508 -22.66 22.55 25.37
N SER A 509 -21.33 22.58 25.46
CA SER A 509 -20.49 23.76 25.21
C SER A 509 -19.31 23.38 24.31
N PRO A 510 -19.53 23.29 22.99
CA PRO A 510 -18.49 22.84 22.07
C PRO A 510 -17.31 23.79 22.01
N HIS A 511 -16.10 23.21 21.99
CA HIS A 511 -14.88 23.95 21.72
C HIS A 511 -15.01 24.75 20.41
N VAL A 512 -14.39 25.93 20.32
CA VAL A 512 -14.55 26.87 19.18
C VAL A 512 -14.37 26.22 17.81
N LYS A 513 -13.42 25.28 17.69
CA LYS A 513 -13.15 24.51 16.46
C LYS A 513 -14.28 23.54 16.07
N ILE A 514 -14.96 22.96 17.05
CA ILE A 514 -16.12 22.08 16.84
C ILE A 514 -17.31 22.93 16.43
N ARG A 515 -17.56 24.03 17.17
CA ARG A 515 -18.64 24.97 16.88
C ARG A 515 -18.54 25.56 15.48
N SER A 516 -17.35 25.96 15.04
CA SER A 516 -17.15 26.49 13.68
C SER A 516 -17.45 25.45 12.60
N SER A 517 -17.09 24.19 12.83
CA SER A 517 -17.38 23.09 11.90
C SER A 517 -18.87 22.76 11.84
N LEU A 518 -19.56 22.74 12.99
CA LEU A 518 -21.02 22.55 13.06
C LEU A 518 -21.78 23.67 12.34
N LEU A 519 -21.40 24.93 12.55
CA LEU A 519 -21.99 26.08 11.87
C LEU A 519 -21.75 26.03 10.35
N ALA A 520 -20.56 25.59 9.94
CA ALA A 520 -20.24 25.41 8.52
C ALA A 520 -21.07 24.29 7.86
N ASP A 521 -21.49 23.27 8.59
CA ASP A 521 -22.41 22.25 8.07
C ASP A 521 -23.85 22.79 7.99
N LYS A 522 -24.31 23.55 9.00
CA LYS A 522 -25.67 24.12 9.05
C LYS A 522 -25.95 25.23 8.03
N LEU A 523 -25.07 26.23 7.91
CA LEU A 523 -25.26 27.40 7.03
C LEU A 523 -25.47 27.03 5.55
N PHE A 524 -25.00 25.86 5.14
CA PHE A 524 -25.18 25.35 3.78
C PHE A 524 -26.42 24.47 3.60
N CYS A 525 -26.96 23.89 4.69
CA CYS A 525 -28.23 23.17 4.66
C CYS A 525 -29.41 24.14 4.47
N ASP A 526 -29.39 25.28 5.18
CA ASP A 526 -30.45 26.30 5.10
C ASP A 526 -30.47 27.05 3.75
N ALA A 527 -29.30 27.22 3.11
CA ALA A 527 -29.19 27.85 1.80
C ALA A 527 -29.89 27.08 0.66
N PHE A 528 -30.25 25.81 0.89
CA PHE A 528 -31.02 24.99 -0.05
C PHE A 528 -32.53 25.00 0.23
N VAL A 529 -32.97 25.44 1.42
CA VAL A 529 -34.38 25.44 1.84
C VAL A 529 -35.01 26.83 1.69
N LEU A 530 -34.22 27.90 1.76
CA LEU A 530 -34.71 29.27 1.58
C LEU A 530 -33.92 29.96 0.46
N GLY A 531 -34.61 30.23 -0.65
CA GLY A 531 -34.07 30.97 -1.78
C GLY A 531 -33.43 32.29 -1.34
N GLY A 532 -32.10 32.36 -1.46
CA GLY A 532 -31.32 33.52 -1.88
C GLY A 532 -31.21 34.76 -0.99
N VAL A 533 -32.07 35.01 0.01
CA VAL A 533 -32.15 36.40 0.57
C VAL A 533 -31.67 36.57 2.03
N GLN A 534 -31.45 35.52 2.81
CA GLN A 534 -31.00 35.67 4.22
C GLN A 534 -29.50 35.41 4.48
N ALA A 535 -28.74 34.93 3.49
CA ALA A 535 -27.31 34.63 3.67
C ALA A 535 -26.42 35.87 3.94
N LEU A 536 -26.92 37.08 3.68
CA LEU A 536 -26.19 38.33 3.89
C LEU A 536 -26.26 38.88 5.33
N PHE A 537 -27.22 38.44 6.15
CA PHE A 537 -27.36 38.94 7.52
C PHE A 537 -26.41 38.25 8.52
N CYS A 538 -26.03 36.99 8.28
CA CYS A 538 -25.11 36.25 9.17
C CYS A 538 -23.62 36.57 8.96
N LEU A 539 -23.24 37.21 7.83
CA LEU A 539 -21.84 37.59 7.62
C LEU A 539 -21.38 38.77 8.48
N PHE A 540 -22.32 39.55 9.04
CA PHE A 540 -22.00 40.72 9.87
C PHE A 540 -21.67 40.39 11.33
N LEU A 541 -21.94 39.17 11.81
CA LEU A 541 -21.67 38.77 13.21
C LEU A 541 -20.28 38.10 13.41
N LEU A 542 -19.46 38.00 12.36
CA LEU A 542 -18.13 37.36 12.40
C LEU A 542 -16.95 38.33 12.32
N LEU A 543 -17.17 39.64 12.34
CA LEU A 543 -16.09 40.63 12.38
C LEU A 543 -15.91 41.17 13.81
N PRO A 544 -14.70 41.11 14.39
CA PRO A 544 -14.42 41.78 15.66
C PRO A 544 -14.52 43.29 15.46
N CYS A 545 -15.18 43.98 16.40
CA CYS A 545 -15.28 45.44 16.48
C CYS A 545 -13.93 46.14 16.21
N GLY A 546 -13.93 47.06 15.24
CA GLY A 546 -12.86 48.01 14.96
C GLY A 546 -13.34 49.07 13.98
N TYR A 547 -13.63 50.26 14.49
CA TYR A 547 -14.37 51.36 13.87
C TYR A 547 -13.79 51.93 12.55
N SER A 548 -14.70 52.40 11.68
CA SER A 548 -14.65 53.77 11.12
C SER A 548 -16.08 54.21 10.69
N PRO A 549 -16.57 55.40 11.11
CA PRO A 549 -17.92 55.90 10.74
C PRO A 549 -18.06 56.31 9.27
N PHE A 550 -17.00 56.16 8.47
CA PHE A 550 -16.95 56.64 7.09
C PHE A 550 -17.60 55.67 6.09
N CYS A 551 -17.65 54.36 6.40
CA CYS A 551 -18.22 53.36 5.49
C CYS A 551 -19.76 53.29 5.52
N ALA A 552 -20.41 53.78 6.58
CA ALA A 552 -21.88 53.78 6.67
C ALA A 552 -22.54 54.82 5.74
N ARG A 553 -21.86 55.93 5.43
CA ARG A 553 -22.40 57.00 4.56
C ARG A 553 -22.32 56.70 3.06
N LEU A 554 -21.45 55.79 2.62
CA LEU A 554 -21.37 55.37 1.21
C LEU A 554 -22.40 54.29 0.83
N PHE A 555 -22.99 53.62 1.81
CA PHE A 555 -24.02 52.60 1.56
C PHE A 555 -25.44 53.18 1.49
N ALA A 556 -25.71 54.28 2.20
CA ALA A 556 -27.01 54.96 2.21
C ALA A 556 -27.31 55.79 0.95
N SER A 557 -26.30 56.18 0.15
CA SER A 557 -26.53 56.97 -1.08
C SER A 557 -26.73 56.13 -2.35
N ARG A 558 -26.63 54.80 -2.27
CA ARG A 558 -26.73 53.89 -3.43
C ARG A 558 -27.96 52.98 -3.42
N PHE A 559 -28.70 52.93 -2.32
CA PHE A 559 -30.01 52.30 -2.21
C PHE A 559 -30.91 53.30 -1.49
N GLY A 560 -31.61 54.14 -2.26
CA GLY A 560 -32.48 55.17 -1.71
C GLY A 560 -33.50 54.59 -0.71
N ILE A 561 -33.31 54.94 0.55
CA ILE A 561 -34.33 54.98 1.61
C ILE A 561 -34.39 56.42 2.07
#